data_AF-A0A2N1V0M7-F1
#
_entry.id   AF-A0A2N1V0M7-F1
#
_cell.length_a   1.000
_cell.length_b   1.000
_cell.length_c   1.000
_cell.angle_alpha   90.00
_cell.angle_beta   90.00
_cell.angle_gamma   90.00
#
_symmetry.space_group_name_H-M   'P 1'
#
loop_
_entity.id
_entity.type
_entity.pdbx_description
1 polymer ?
#
loop_
_entity_poly.entity_id
_entity_poly.type
_entity_poly.pdbx_seq_one_letter_code
_entity_poly.pdbx_strand_id
1 'polypeptide(L)'
;MNLNPFAYRLPAPSELFRRFMPQAQVPPMVSGPKTPKATSVTPLALSLAAATARSQPVLNFVSSQVTAVPFSSSSSLALPPRPANAPSGSAFFASIGKLKGAAREDAILQQILSGNVPEHQRRFKELTIQAKGADGQSRTATVRALPDYLAIGSSSDYVLVPMTPLTAQKIADATGSSLPTRKLVNEIYTRSEVKLAPRPKPPGAVMMSTGYFAEHSETIRKQRLSAGASDGQLIGGHKKDVVISNRLSQKPGTVAIYGWHQPNGKPIQPLSTIHEDTYSDYSHGVRLIGGSVRVDGVERPIAEVLADPNLAPLLSDEGPIRQPRVKLQ
;
A
#
# COMPACT_ATOMS: atom_id res chain seq x y z
N MET A 1 60.43 18.92 -16.02
CA MET A 1 59.87 19.81 -14.97
C MET A 1 58.37 19.55 -14.82
N ASN A 2 58.02 18.85 -13.73
CA ASN A 2 56.88 19.07 -12.81
C ASN A 2 55.48 19.31 -13.41
N LEU A 3 54.58 18.32 -13.39
CA LEU A 3 53.73 17.86 -12.26
C LEU A 3 52.70 18.89 -11.81
N ASN A 4 51.42 18.62 -12.13
CA ASN A 4 50.25 19.26 -11.53
C ASN A 4 49.47 18.19 -10.74
N PRO A 5 49.35 18.28 -9.39
CA PRO A 5 48.71 17.25 -8.59
C PRO A 5 47.47 17.81 -7.87
N PHE A 6 46.26 17.72 -8.44
CA PHE A 6 45.02 17.80 -7.66
C PHE A 6 43.87 17.08 -8.38
N ALA A 7 43.86 15.75 -8.26
CA ALA A 7 42.69 14.95 -8.54
C ALA A 7 41.76 14.98 -7.31
N TYR A 8 40.72 15.82 -7.34
CA TYR A 8 39.61 15.70 -6.40
C TYR A 8 38.72 14.52 -6.81
N ARG A 9 38.93 13.37 -6.18
CA ARG A 9 37.96 12.25 -6.17
C ARG A 9 36.71 12.71 -5.41
N LEU A 10 35.57 12.74 -6.09
CA LEU A 10 34.25 12.81 -5.44
C LEU A 10 34.01 11.50 -4.65
N PRO A 11 33.58 11.55 -3.39
CA PRO A 11 33.29 10.34 -2.62
C PRO A 11 32.00 9.67 -3.11
N ALA A 12 31.96 8.34 -2.98
CA ALA A 12 30.83 7.51 -3.40
C ALA A 12 29.55 7.79 -2.57
N PRO A 13 28.34 7.52 -3.11
CA PRO A 13 27.06 7.96 -2.53
C PRO A 13 26.64 7.33 -1.19
N SER A 14 27.50 6.55 -0.52
CA SER A 14 27.13 5.79 0.69
C SER A 14 27.45 6.51 2.01
N GLU A 15 28.18 7.62 2.00
CA GLU A 15 28.67 8.28 3.24
C GLU A 15 27.82 9.47 3.72
N LEU A 16 27.06 10.12 2.82
CA LEU A 16 26.20 11.26 3.21
C LEU A 16 24.89 10.85 3.90
N PHE A 17 24.53 9.57 3.85
CA PHE A 17 23.23 9.08 4.34
C PHE A 17 23.22 8.64 5.81
N ARG A 18 24.38 8.57 6.48
CA ARG A 18 24.48 8.17 7.90
C ARG A 18 24.45 9.34 8.90
N ARG A 19 24.49 10.60 8.45
CA ARG A 19 24.78 11.74 9.34
C ARG A 19 23.55 12.46 9.92
N PHE A 20 22.32 12.10 9.54
CA PHE A 20 21.12 12.86 9.94
C PHE A 20 19.93 11.99 10.36
N MET A 21 20.16 11.08 11.31
CA MET A 21 19.09 10.51 12.14
C MET A 21 19.53 10.56 13.61
N PRO A 22 18.71 11.03 14.56
CA PRO A 22 18.98 10.84 15.97
C PRO A 22 18.93 9.34 16.28
N GLN A 23 20.01 8.78 16.83
CA GLN A 23 20.01 7.43 17.35
C GLN A 23 19.13 7.38 18.60
N ALA A 24 18.09 6.55 18.57
CA ALA A 24 17.36 6.19 19.78
C ALA A 24 18.31 5.37 20.68
N GLN A 25 18.67 5.94 21.83
CA GLN A 25 19.42 5.25 22.87
C GLN A 25 18.59 4.09 23.43
N VAL A 26 19.19 2.91 23.45
CA VAL A 26 18.63 1.70 24.07
C VAL A 26 19.02 1.72 25.56
N PRO A 27 18.09 1.68 26.52
CA PRO A 27 18.46 1.52 27.92
C PRO A 27 18.91 0.08 28.22
N PRO A 28 19.84 -0.13 29.17
CA PRO A 28 20.50 -1.41 29.39
C PRO A 28 19.56 -2.47 29.97
N MET A 29 19.75 -3.72 29.52
CA MET A 29 19.09 -4.91 30.06
C MET A 29 19.57 -5.22 31.47
N VAL A 30 18.62 -5.43 32.39
CA VAL A 30 18.84 -6.01 33.71
C VAL A 30 18.76 -7.54 33.60
N SER A 31 19.68 -8.23 34.27
CA SER A 31 19.91 -9.67 34.25
C SER A 31 19.16 -10.45 35.35
N GLY A 32 18.46 -11.51 34.94
CA GLY A 32 18.16 -12.75 35.70
C GLY A 32 17.21 -12.67 36.93
N PRO A 33 16.75 -13.82 37.49
CA PRO A 33 17.26 -15.18 37.31
C PRO A 33 16.24 -16.32 37.06
N LYS A 34 16.77 -17.40 36.46
CA LYS A 34 16.60 -18.85 36.73
C LYS A 34 15.23 -19.55 36.60
N THR A 35 15.26 -20.58 35.77
CA THR A 35 14.33 -21.72 35.65
C THR A 35 14.24 -22.57 36.93
N PRO A 36 13.14 -23.33 37.07
CA PRO A 36 13.27 -24.71 37.51
C PRO A 36 12.61 -25.72 36.55
N LYS A 37 12.96 -26.97 36.81
CA LYS A 37 12.93 -28.17 35.98
C LYS A 37 11.53 -28.72 35.67
N ALA A 38 11.50 -29.50 34.59
CA ALA A 38 10.43 -30.41 34.20
C ALA A 38 10.11 -31.46 35.28
N THR A 39 8.84 -31.86 35.34
CA THR A 39 8.42 -33.15 35.91
C THR A 39 7.39 -33.79 35.00
N SER A 40 7.67 -35.04 34.66
CA SER A 40 6.85 -35.98 33.90
C SER A 40 5.68 -36.48 34.74
N VAL A 41 4.50 -36.65 34.13
CA VAL A 41 3.49 -37.58 34.65
C VAL A 41 2.85 -38.32 33.47
N THR A 42 2.96 -39.65 33.54
CA THR A 42 2.39 -40.67 32.66
C THR A 42 0.86 -40.78 32.83
N PRO A 43 0.13 -41.41 31.88
CA PRO A 43 -1.32 -41.35 31.81
C PRO A 43 -1.98 -42.39 32.72
N LEU A 44 -3.12 -42.05 33.32
CA LEU A 44 -4.01 -43.00 33.98
C LEU A 44 -5.31 -43.12 33.17
N ALA A 45 -5.56 -44.32 32.65
CA ALA A 45 -6.83 -44.71 32.08
C ALA A 45 -7.87 -44.90 33.19
N LEU A 46 -9.11 -44.44 32.99
CA LEU A 46 -10.28 -45.07 33.62
C LEU A 46 -11.59 -44.75 32.90
N SER A 47 -12.23 -45.84 32.46
CA SER A 47 -13.65 -46.17 32.46
C SER A 47 -14.69 -45.25 31.80
N LEU A 48 -15.35 -45.84 30.80
CA LEU A 48 -16.72 -45.56 30.35
C LEU A 48 -17.70 -45.47 31.53
N ALA A 49 -18.52 -44.43 31.53
CA ALA A 49 -19.83 -44.44 32.19
C ALA A 49 -20.81 -43.71 31.26
N ALA A 50 -21.86 -44.43 30.86
CA ALA A 50 -22.95 -43.92 30.05
C ALA A 50 -23.75 -42.87 30.84
N ALA A 51 -23.92 -41.69 30.25
CA ALA A 51 -24.84 -40.67 30.75
C ALA A 51 -25.87 -40.33 29.67
N THR A 52 -27.13 -40.46 30.08
CA THR A 52 -28.37 -40.33 29.34
C THR A 52 -28.57 -38.93 28.73
N ALA A 53 -29.11 -38.92 27.51
CA ALA A 53 -29.41 -37.72 26.74
C ALA A 53 -30.39 -36.79 27.48
N ARG A 54 -29.95 -35.57 27.76
CA ARG A 54 -30.83 -34.42 28.02
C ARG A 54 -30.72 -33.47 26.84
N SER A 55 -31.84 -33.26 26.17
CA SER A 55 -32.03 -32.29 25.09
C SER A 55 -31.73 -30.87 25.59
N GLN A 56 -30.75 -30.21 24.96
CA GLN A 56 -30.59 -28.76 25.08
C GLN A 56 -31.29 -28.07 23.90
N PRO A 57 -31.90 -26.89 24.11
CA PRO A 57 -32.56 -26.17 23.05
C PRO A 57 -31.52 -25.68 22.05
N VAL A 58 -31.74 -26.01 20.78
CA VAL A 58 -30.94 -25.54 19.65
C VAL A 58 -31.17 -24.02 19.54
N LEU A 59 -30.20 -23.23 20.00
CA LEU A 59 -30.17 -21.81 19.70
C LEU A 59 -29.94 -21.66 18.19
N ASN A 60 -31.02 -21.31 17.48
CA ASN A 60 -30.95 -20.90 16.08
C ASN A 60 -30.07 -19.65 15.99
N PHE A 61 -28.79 -19.85 15.65
CA PHE A 61 -27.94 -18.78 15.18
C PHE A 61 -28.52 -18.28 13.85
N VAL A 62 -29.22 -17.15 13.90
CA VAL A 62 -29.55 -16.38 12.72
C VAL A 62 -28.21 -15.96 12.10
N SER A 63 -27.84 -16.59 11.00
CA SER A 63 -26.68 -16.21 10.21
C SER A 63 -26.93 -14.81 9.66
N SER A 64 -26.28 -13.81 10.26
CA SER A 64 -26.21 -12.47 9.71
C SER A 64 -25.55 -12.56 8.34
N GLN A 65 -26.36 -12.49 7.29
CA GLN A 65 -25.91 -12.39 5.91
C GLN A 65 -25.02 -11.15 5.81
N VAL A 66 -23.70 -11.36 5.84
CA VAL A 66 -22.74 -10.35 5.41
C VAL A 66 -23.05 -10.12 3.93
N THR A 67 -23.69 -9.01 3.61
CA THR A 67 -23.89 -8.60 2.22
C THR A 67 -22.51 -8.50 1.58
N ALA A 68 -22.18 -9.48 0.74
CA ALA A 68 -21.00 -9.46 -0.10
C ALA A 68 -21.14 -8.24 -1.02
N VAL A 69 -20.27 -7.24 -0.82
CA VAL A 69 -20.14 -6.15 -1.78
C VAL A 69 -19.73 -6.81 -3.11
N PRO A 70 -20.48 -6.60 -4.21
CA PRO A 70 -20.13 -7.20 -5.49
C PRO A 70 -18.73 -6.71 -5.90
N PHE A 71 -17.77 -7.62 -6.00
CA PHE A 71 -16.43 -7.31 -6.48
C PHE A 71 -16.44 -7.31 -8.00
N SER A 72 -15.80 -6.31 -8.61
CA SER A 72 -15.79 -6.15 -10.06
C SER A 72 -14.53 -6.75 -10.66
N SER A 73 -14.67 -7.65 -11.63
CA SER A 73 -13.58 -8.10 -12.51
C SER A 73 -13.28 -7.10 -13.63
N SER A 74 -13.69 -5.83 -13.47
CA SER A 74 -13.52 -4.77 -14.45
C SER A 74 -12.04 -4.54 -14.77
N SER A 75 -11.76 -4.28 -16.05
CA SER A 75 -10.44 -3.85 -16.52
C SER A 75 -10.12 -2.40 -16.17
N SER A 76 -11.05 -1.67 -15.55
CA SER A 76 -10.90 -0.29 -15.12
C SER A 76 -11.46 -0.06 -13.72
N LEU A 77 -10.89 0.92 -13.01
CA LEU A 77 -11.38 1.42 -11.74
C LEU A 77 -12.85 1.85 -11.87
N ALA A 78 -13.69 1.43 -10.92
CA ALA A 78 -15.13 1.73 -10.90
C ALA A 78 -15.39 3.17 -10.45
N LEU A 79 -15.09 4.13 -11.32
CA LEU A 79 -15.41 5.55 -11.17
C LEU A 79 -16.38 5.98 -12.28
N PRO A 80 -17.25 6.98 -12.04
CA PRO A 80 -18.04 7.56 -13.12
C PRO A 80 -17.14 8.21 -14.19
N PRO A 81 -17.65 8.42 -15.41
CA PRO A 81 -16.93 9.18 -16.44
C PRO A 81 -16.48 10.54 -15.92
N ARG A 82 -15.33 11.02 -16.38
CA ARG A 82 -14.84 12.35 -16.00
C ARG A 82 -15.86 13.43 -16.38
N PRO A 83 -16.30 14.29 -15.44
CA PRO A 83 -17.20 15.40 -15.76
C PRO A 83 -16.55 16.35 -16.78
N ALA A 84 -17.35 16.83 -17.74
CA ALA A 84 -16.84 17.71 -18.80
C ALA A 84 -16.27 19.04 -18.23
N ASN A 85 -16.86 19.55 -17.15
CA ASN A 85 -16.43 20.75 -16.44
C ASN A 85 -15.44 20.48 -15.30
N ALA A 86 -14.95 19.25 -15.14
CA ALA A 86 -13.99 18.95 -14.08
C ALA A 86 -12.68 19.75 -14.28
N PRO A 87 -12.10 20.32 -13.21
CA PRO A 87 -10.86 21.08 -13.31
C PRO A 87 -9.69 20.19 -13.75
N SER A 88 -8.67 20.79 -14.35
CA SER A 88 -7.38 20.12 -14.53
C SER A 88 -6.67 19.92 -13.18
N GLY A 89 -5.60 19.12 -13.16
CA GLY A 89 -4.84 18.88 -11.94
C GLY A 89 -4.26 20.17 -11.36
N SER A 90 -3.60 20.96 -12.21
CA SER A 90 -3.05 22.26 -11.81
C SER A 90 -4.11 23.22 -11.27
N ALA A 91 -5.26 23.34 -11.94
CA ALA A 91 -6.36 24.21 -11.52
C ALA A 91 -6.97 23.77 -10.19
N PHE A 92 -7.18 22.46 -10.01
CA PHE A 92 -7.68 21.92 -8.74
C PHE A 92 -6.70 22.19 -7.60
N PHE A 93 -5.41 21.89 -7.77
CA PHE A 93 -4.41 22.09 -6.72
C PHE A 93 -4.18 23.57 -6.38
N ALA A 94 -4.33 24.48 -7.34
CA ALA A 94 -4.34 25.91 -7.08
C ALA A 94 -5.54 26.30 -6.19
N SER A 95 -6.74 25.76 -6.48
CA SER A 95 -7.96 26.07 -5.72
C SER A 95 -7.91 25.61 -4.26
N ILE A 96 -7.24 24.47 -3.99
CA ILE A 96 -7.08 23.92 -2.63
C ILE A 96 -5.78 24.35 -1.94
N GLY A 97 -5.03 25.30 -2.51
CA GLY A 97 -3.69 25.70 -2.07
C GLY A 97 -3.56 26.02 -0.58
N LYS A 98 -4.64 26.51 0.03
CA LYS A 98 -4.70 26.90 1.45
C LYS A 98 -5.33 25.84 2.36
N LEU A 99 -5.96 24.80 1.80
CA LEU A 99 -6.62 23.74 2.57
C LEU A 99 -5.60 22.81 3.22
N LYS A 100 -5.94 22.31 4.41
CA LYS A 100 -5.13 21.38 5.21
C LYS A 100 -6.05 20.36 5.88
N GLY A 101 -5.47 19.25 6.35
CA GLY A 101 -6.18 18.23 7.11
C GLY A 101 -7.47 17.77 6.42
N ALA A 102 -8.53 17.56 7.20
CA ALA A 102 -9.82 17.05 6.72
C ALA A 102 -10.37 17.83 5.51
N ALA A 103 -10.33 19.16 5.52
CA ALA A 103 -10.87 19.96 4.41
C ALA A 103 -10.16 19.70 3.07
N ARG A 104 -8.84 19.45 3.09
CA ARG A 104 -8.08 19.06 1.91
C ARG A 104 -8.44 17.63 1.47
N GLU A 105 -8.49 16.72 2.44
CA GLU A 105 -8.79 15.30 2.20
C GLU A 105 -10.20 15.11 1.61
N ASP A 106 -11.20 15.85 2.10
CA ASP A 106 -12.57 15.81 1.58
C ASP A 106 -12.64 16.36 0.14
N ALA A 107 -11.92 17.45 -0.16
CA ALA A 107 -11.85 17.97 -1.52
C ALA A 107 -11.19 16.97 -2.49
N ILE A 108 -10.13 16.29 -2.06
CA ILE A 108 -9.47 15.21 -2.83
C ILE A 108 -10.45 14.06 -3.07
N LEU A 109 -11.12 13.59 -2.01
CA LEU A 109 -12.07 12.49 -2.07
C LEU A 109 -13.19 12.80 -3.08
N GLN A 110 -13.78 13.99 -2.97
CA GLN A 110 -14.85 14.43 -3.87
C GLN A 110 -14.42 14.45 -5.33
N GLN A 111 -13.23 14.99 -5.64
CA GLN A 111 -12.73 14.99 -7.01
C GLN A 111 -12.54 13.58 -7.56
N ILE A 112 -11.90 12.69 -6.79
CA ILE A 112 -11.67 11.31 -7.25
C ILE A 112 -13.00 10.59 -7.46
N LEU A 113 -13.91 10.63 -6.49
CA LEU A 113 -15.20 9.94 -6.56
C LEU A 113 -16.15 10.53 -7.61
N SER A 114 -16.02 11.82 -7.94
CA SER A 114 -16.70 12.42 -9.09
C SER A 114 -16.16 11.95 -10.45
N GLY A 115 -15.05 11.19 -10.44
CA GLY A 115 -14.39 10.73 -11.65
C GLY A 115 -13.41 11.76 -12.23
N ASN A 116 -12.86 12.71 -11.48
CA ASN A 116 -11.80 13.58 -12.02
C ASN A 116 -10.42 12.91 -11.99
N VAL A 117 -10.27 11.77 -12.68
CA VAL A 117 -9.03 10.99 -12.76
C VAL A 117 -8.64 10.80 -14.24
N PRO A 118 -7.36 10.88 -14.63
CA PRO A 118 -6.96 10.64 -16.02
C PRO A 118 -7.39 9.26 -16.51
N GLU A 119 -8.01 9.17 -17.69
CA GLU A 119 -8.57 7.92 -18.23
C GLU A 119 -7.53 6.79 -18.33
N HIS A 120 -6.30 7.11 -18.75
CA HIS A 120 -5.23 6.14 -18.85
C HIS A 120 -4.78 5.58 -17.50
N GLN A 121 -5.02 6.29 -16.39
CA GLN A 121 -4.65 5.84 -15.04
C GLN A 121 -5.72 4.95 -14.40
N ARG A 122 -6.92 4.87 -14.98
CA ARG A 122 -8.01 4.04 -14.44
C ARG A 122 -7.89 2.59 -14.89
N ARG A 123 -7.21 2.34 -16.01
CA ARG A 123 -7.13 1.01 -16.66
C ARG A 123 -6.15 0.13 -15.93
N PHE A 124 -6.65 -0.92 -15.30
CA PHE A 124 -5.82 -1.88 -14.57
C PHE A 124 -4.83 -2.59 -15.50
N LYS A 125 -3.65 -2.86 -14.95
CA LYS A 125 -2.63 -3.73 -15.52
C LYS A 125 -2.66 -5.06 -14.77
N GLU A 126 -2.65 -6.17 -15.50
CA GLU A 126 -2.61 -7.50 -14.90
C GLU A 126 -1.16 -7.91 -14.57
N LEU A 127 -0.97 -8.51 -13.40
CA LEU A 127 0.29 -9.06 -12.93
C LEU A 127 0.07 -10.50 -12.49
N THR A 128 0.83 -11.43 -13.06
CA THR A 128 0.82 -12.83 -12.65
C THR A 128 1.89 -13.08 -11.59
N ILE A 129 1.46 -13.64 -10.46
CA ILE A 129 2.30 -13.96 -9.30
C ILE A 129 2.13 -15.45 -8.98
N GLN A 130 3.23 -16.10 -8.66
CA GLN A 130 3.25 -17.50 -8.22
C GLN A 130 3.82 -17.59 -6.81
N ALA A 131 3.25 -18.46 -5.99
CA ALA A 131 3.76 -18.74 -4.66
C ALA A 131 3.34 -20.15 -4.23
N LYS A 132 4.04 -20.72 -3.26
CA LYS A 132 3.60 -21.93 -2.58
C LYS A 132 2.71 -21.57 -1.40
N GLY A 133 1.57 -22.24 -1.28
CA GLY A 133 0.69 -22.15 -0.12
C GLY A 133 1.29 -22.81 1.12
N ALA A 134 0.62 -22.64 2.27
CA ALA A 134 0.98 -23.35 3.50
C ALA A 134 0.85 -24.88 3.37
N ASP A 135 -0.02 -25.35 2.49
CA ASP A 135 -0.16 -26.75 2.06
C ASP A 135 0.99 -27.26 1.14
N GLY A 136 1.94 -26.39 0.79
CA GLY A 136 3.07 -26.70 -0.09
C GLY A 136 2.73 -26.69 -1.59
N GLN A 137 1.47 -26.48 -1.97
CA GLN A 137 1.05 -26.46 -3.37
C GLN A 137 1.44 -25.14 -4.03
N SER A 138 1.98 -25.21 -5.25
CA SER A 138 2.19 -24.01 -6.08
C SER A 138 0.84 -23.51 -6.59
N ARG A 139 0.56 -22.23 -6.36
CA ARG A 139 -0.63 -21.52 -6.83
C ARG A 139 -0.24 -20.36 -7.73
N THR A 140 -1.15 -19.93 -8.58
CA THR A 140 -0.98 -18.76 -9.46
C THR A 140 -2.10 -17.76 -9.23
N ALA A 141 -1.75 -16.47 -9.09
CA ALA A 141 -2.68 -15.36 -9.00
C ALA A 141 -2.48 -14.38 -10.17
N THR A 142 -3.55 -13.95 -10.83
CA THR A 142 -3.58 -12.73 -11.64
C THR A 142 -4.18 -11.60 -10.81
N VAL A 143 -3.38 -10.59 -10.52
CA VAL A 143 -3.75 -9.38 -9.77
C VAL A 143 -3.88 -8.21 -10.74
N ARG A 144 -4.82 -7.29 -10.47
CA ARG A 144 -5.03 -6.07 -11.26
C ARG A 144 -4.52 -4.87 -10.47
N ALA A 145 -3.56 -4.11 -10.98
CA ALA A 145 -3.05 -2.90 -10.31
C ALA A 145 -3.20 -1.67 -11.19
N LEU A 146 -3.46 -0.50 -10.60
CA LEU A 146 -3.39 0.74 -11.35
C LEU A 146 -1.97 0.94 -11.93
N PRO A 147 -1.86 1.48 -13.15
CA PRO A 147 -0.59 1.64 -13.87
C PRO A 147 0.33 2.64 -13.16
N ASP A 148 -0.26 3.61 -12.46
CA ASP A 148 0.43 4.55 -11.59
C ASP A 148 -0.40 4.87 -10.33
N TYR A 149 0.10 5.77 -9.48
CA TYR A 149 -0.64 6.29 -8.32
C TYR A 149 -1.84 7.15 -8.74
N LEU A 150 -2.88 7.21 -7.90
CA LEU A 150 -4.05 8.04 -8.13
C LEU A 150 -3.66 9.50 -8.41
N ALA A 151 -4.27 10.06 -9.44
CA ALA A 151 -4.13 11.46 -9.83
C ALA A 151 -5.49 12.16 -9.95
N ILE A 152 -5.46 13.49 -9.83
CA ILE A 152 -6.60 14.35 -10.17
C ILE A 152 -6.25 15.17 -11.41
N GLY A 153 -7.14 15.20 -12.41
CA GLY A 153 -7.01 16.03 -13.60
C GLY A 153 -7.36 15.31 -14.91
N SER A 154 -6.94 15.91 -16.03
CA SER A 154 -7.06 15.34 -17.38
C SER A 154 -5.83 14.50 -17.74
N SER A 155 -5.84 13.80 -18.87
CA SER A 155 -4.64 13.07 -19.35
C SER A 155 -3.44 13.98 -19.62
N SER A 156 -3.67 15.26 -19.95
CA SER A 156 -2.61 16.23 -20.27
C SER A 156 -2.17 17.11 -19.10
N ASP A 157 -3.03 17.29 -18.09
CA ASP A 157 -2.74 18.09 -16.89
C ASP A 157 -3.38 17.44 -15.67
N TYR A 158 -2.54 16.72 -14.92
CA TYR A 158 -2.91 16.04 -13.70
C TYR A 158 -1.81 16.14 -12.63
N VAL A 159 -2.22 15.97 -11.38
CA VAL A 159 -1.32 15.90 -10.23
C VAL A 159 -1.49 14.54 -9.55
N LEU A 160 -0.40 13.81 -9.33
CA LEU A 160 -0.38 12.61 -8.48
C LEU A 160 -0.67 13.04 -7.05
N VAL A 161 -1.65 12.41 -6.39
CA VAL A 161 -2.25 12.93 -5.16
C VAL A 161 -1.83 12.13 -3.93
N PRO A 162 -0.87 12.63 -3.14
CA PRO A 162 -0.74 12.25 -1.75
C PRO A 162 -2.04 12.48 -0.99
N MET A 163 -2.44 11.49 -0.20
CA MET A 163 -3.60 11.56 0.70
C MET A 163 -3.36 10.64 1.90
N THR A 164 -4.18 10.83 2.92
CA THR A 164 -4.18 9.97 4.12
C THR A 164 -4.64 8.56 3.80
N PRO A 165 -4.24 7.54 4.58
CA PRO A 165 -4.80 6.19 4.46
C PRO A 165 -6.32 6.15 4.65
N LEU A 166 -6.90 7.07 5.43
CA LEU A 166 -8.35 7.16 5.63
C LEU A 166 -9.07 7.54 4.33
N THR A 167 -8.59 8.58 3.64
CA THR A 167 -9.10 8.97 2.31
C THR A 167 -8.89 7.87 1.29
N ALA A 168 -7.70 7.28 1.27
CA ALA A 168 -7.35 6.19 0.36
C ALA A 168 -8.26 4.97 0.54
N GLN A 169 -8.58 4.61 1.78
CA GLN A 169 -9.49 3.50 2.08
C GLN A 169 -10.94 3.82 1.69
N LYS A 170 -11.42 5.05 1.91
CA LYS A 170 -12.77 5.47 1.45
C LYS A 170 -12.89 5.35 -0.06
N ILE A 171 -11.86 5.76 -0.81
CA ILE A 171 -11.82 5.57 -2.26
C ILE A 171 -11.82 4.08 -2.59
N ALA A 172 -10.96 3.30 -1.93
CA ALA A 172 -10.84 1.87 -2.19
C ALA A 172 -12.19 1.15 -2.00
N ASP A 173 -12.90 1.45 -0.91
CA ASP A 173 -14.22 0.92 -0.58
C ASP A 173 -15.25 1.32 -1.65
N ALA A 174 -15.29 2.60 -2.04
CA ALA A 174 -16.24 3.13 -3.02
C ALA A 174 -16.04 2.54 -4.43
N THR A 175 -14.81 2.19 -4.80
CA THR A 175 -14.48 1.63 -6.12
C THR A 175 -14.37 0.10 -6.12
N GLY A 176 -14.72 -0.58 -5.02
CA GLY A 176 -14.60 -2.03 -4.89
C GLY A 176 -13.17 -2.53 -5.13
N SER A 177 -12.19 -1.83 -4.57
CA SER A 177 -10.76 -2.07 -4.73
C SER A 177 -10.05 -2.20 -3.38
N SER A 178 -8.75 -2.45 -3.39
CA SER A 178 -7.92 -2.61 -2.19
C SER A 178 -6.66 -1.77 -2.26
N LEU A 179 -6.14 -1.39 -1.10
CA LEU A 179 -4.76 -0.92 -0.98
C LEU A 179 -3.80 -2.11 -1.13
N PRO A 180 -2.56 -1.90 -1.63
CA PRO A 180 -1.61 -2.96 -1.87
C PRO A 180 -0.98 -3.43 -0.57
N THR A 181 -0.45 -4.65 -0.54
CA THR A 181 0.48 -5.10 0.51
C THR A 181 1.90 -4.71 0.12
N ARG A 182 2.84 -4.82 1.07
CA ARG A 182 4.28 -4.72 0.78
C ARG A 182 4.73 -5.64 -0.37
N LYS A 183 4.27 -6.90 -0.36
CA LYS A 183 4.59 -7.85 -1.42
C LYS A 183 4.10 -7.36 -2.79
N LEU A 184 2.85 -6.91 -2.88
CA LEU A 184 2.31 -6.40 -4.14
C LEU A 184 3.06 -5.18 -4.66
N VAL A 185 3.49 -4.26 -3.78
CA VAL A 185 4.33 -3.13 -4.19
C VAL A 185 5.65 -3.61 -4.80
N ASN A 186 6.29 -4.64 -4.24
CA ASN A 186 7.51 -5.22 -4.82
C ASN A 186 7.26 -5.91 -6.17
N GLU A 187 6.16 -6.67 -6.29
CA GLU A 187 5.80 -7.36 -7.53
C GLU A 187 5.50 -6.36 -8.66
N ILE A 188 4.80 -5.25 -8.33
CA ILE A 188 4.51 -4.13 -9.22
C ILE A 188 5.79 -3.44 -9.66
N TYR A 189 6.69 -3.10 -8.72
CA TYR A 189 7.96 -2.47 -9.07
C TYR A 189 8.77 -3.35 -10.02
N THR A 190 8.89 -4.65 -9.70
CA THR A 190 9.66 -5.61 -10.51
C THR A 190 9.15 -5.67 -11.96
N ARG A 191 7.83 -5.71 -12.14
CA ARG A 191 7.16 -5.76 -13.45
C ARG A 191 6.92 -4.40 -14.09
N SER A 192 7.28 -3.30 -13.43
CA SER A 192 7.10 -1.95 -13.99
C SER A 192 7.89 -1.81 -15.29
N GLU A 193 7.20 -1.40 -16.34
CA GLU A 193 7.73 -1.09 -17.66
C GLU A 193 8.69 0.11 -17.59
N VAL A 194 8.36 1.08 -16.72
CA VAL A 194 9.21 2.24 -16.44
C VAL A 194 9.52 2.29 -14.95
N LYS A 195 10.82 2.30 -14.60
CA LYS A 195 11.30 2.39 -13.22
C LYS A 195 11.94 3.75 -13.00
N LEU A 196 11.26 4.62 -12.27
CA LEU A 196 11.74 5.97 -12.00
C LEU A 196 12.52 5.99 -10.68
N ALA A 197 13.72 6.58 -10.71
CA ALA A 197 14.52 6.77 -9.52
C ALA A 197 13.83 7.75 -8.54
N PRO A 198 13.86 7.49 -7.22
CA PRO A 198 13.39 8.41 -6.20
C PRO A 198 13.95 9.83 -6.34
N ARG A 199 13.11 10.85 -6.12
CA ARG A 199 13.50 12.26 -6.05
C ARG A 199 13.06 12.90 -4.73
N PRO A 200 13.75 12.58 -3.61
CA PRO A 200 13.44 13.20 -2.33
C PRO A 200 13.56 14.73 -2.43
N LYS A 201 12.62 15.42 -1.80
CA LYS A 201 12.69 16.87 -1.58
C LYS A 201 13.04 17.16 -0.11
N PRO A 202 13.63 18.34 0.20
CA PRO A 202 14.10 18.66 1.55
C PRO A 202 13.02 18.54 2.64
N PRO A 203 13.28 17.85 3.75
CA PRO A 203 12.29 17.75 4.82
C PRO A 203 11.98 19.12 5.43
N GLY A 204 10.75 19.31 5.94
CA GLY A 204 10.36 20.56 6.60
C GLY A 204 8.86 20.76 6.73
N ALA A 205 8.46 21.91 7.29
CA ALA A 205 7.07 22.25 7.61
C ALA A 205 6.10 22.23 6.41
N VAL A 206 6.63 22.34 5.19
CA VAL A 206 5.84 22.39 3.96
C VAL A 206 5.61 21.01 3.31
N MET A 207 6.18 19.92 3.86
CA MET A 207 6.10 18.58 3.27
C MET A 207 4.66 18.06 3.08
N MET A 208 3.72 18.55 3.89
CA MET A 208 2.29 18.21 3.84
C MET A 208 1.46 19.26 3.06
N SER A 209 2.09 20.25 2.44
CA SER A 209 1.37 21.29 1.69
C SER A 209 1.01 20.82 0.28
N THR A 210 -0.12 21.31 -0.23
CA THR A 210 -0.60 21.03 -1.60
C THR A 210 0.36 21.53 -2.67
N GLY A 211 1.02 22.67 -2.44
CA GLY A 211 2.10 23.16 -3.31
C GLY A 211 3.25 22.17 -3.44
N TYR A 212 3.70 21.60 -2.32
CA TYR A 212 4.78 20.62 -2.31
C TYR A 212 4.38 19.29 -2.99
N PHE A 213 3.10 18.93 -2.93
CA PHE A 213 2.55 17.78 -3.67
C PHE A 213 2.61 18.02 -5.18
N ALA A 214 2.15 19.19 -5.63
CA ALA A 214 2.15 19.58 -7.04
C ALA A 214 3.58 19.67 -7.61
N GLU A 215 4.52 20.28 -6.88
CA GLU A 215 5.94 20.34 -7.29
C GLU A 215 6.58 18.97 -7.45
N HIS A 216 6.29 18.03 -6.53
CA HIS A 216 6.83 16.68 -6.63
C HIS A 216 6.19 15.91 -7.79
N SER A 217 4.89 16.09 -8.02
CA SER A 217 4.21 15.53 -9.19
C SER A 217 4.81 16.04 -10.50
N GLU A 218 5.15 17.32 -10.57
CA GLU A 218 5.83 17.91 -11.73
C GLU A 218 7.24 17.34 -11.93
N THR A 219 7.97 17.09 -10.84
CA THR A 219 9.27 16.40 -10.89
C THR A 219 9.13 15.00 -11.49
N ILE A 220 8.13 14.23 -11.05
CA ILE A 220 7.83 12.90 -11.57
C ILE A 220 7.41 12.97 -13.04
N ARG A 221 6.59 13.95 -13.44
CA ARG A 221 6.20 14.17 -14.84
C ARG A 221 7.42 14.37 -15.74
N LYS A 222 8.39 15.20 -15.32
CA LYS A 222 9.66 15.39 -16.03
C LYS A 222 10.46 14.09 -16.13
N GLN A 223 10.47 13.28 -15.08
CA GLN A 223 11.12 11.96 -15.11
C GLN A 223 10.44 11.00 -16.09
N ARG A 224 9.09 10.95 -16.12
CA ARG A 224 8.33 10.16 -17.09
C ARG A 224 8.70 10.54 -18.53
N LEU A 225 8.69 11.85 -18.83
CA LEU A 225 9.04 12.37 -20.16
C LEU A 225 10.49 12.03 -20.54
N SER A 226 11.44 12.25 -19.63
CA SER A 226 12.86 11.91 -19.87
C SER A 226 13.10 10.42 -20.08
N ALA A 227 12.23 9.56 -19.54
CA ALA A 227 12.30 8.11 -19.72
C ALA A 227 11.54 7.61 -20.96
N GLY A 228 10.90 8.51 -21.73
CA GLY A 228 10.06 8.13 -22.88
C GLY A 228 8.81 7.34 -22.47
N ALA A 229 8.32 7.52 -21.24
CA ALA A 229 7.17 6.80 -20.73
C ALA A 229 5.89 7.17 -21.50
N SER A 230 5.16 6.14 -21.94
CA SER A 230 3.84 6.28 -22.54
C SER A 230 2.73 6.23 -21.49
N ASP A 231 1.56 6.73 -21.84
CA ASP A 231 0.39 6.68 -20.97
C ASP A 231 -0.13 5.25 -20.77
N GLY A 232 -0.53 4.93 -19.54
CA GLY A 232 -1.03 3.60 -19.18
C GLY A 232 0.06 2.52 -19.02
N GLN A 233 1.34 2.87 -19.13
CA GLN A 233 2.42 1.94 -18.76
C GLN A 233 2.43 1.72 -17.25
N LEU A 234 2.80 0.51 -16.82
CA LEU A 234 3.05 0.25 -15.41
C LEU A 234 4.34 0.94 -14.97
N ILE A 235 4.25 1.93 -14.09
CA ILE A 235 5.37 2.73 -13.61
C ILE A 235 5.59 2.50 -12.11
N GLY A 236 6.84 2.44 -11.65
CA GLY A 236 7.17 2.24 -10.24
C GLY A 236 8.36 3.05 -9.75
N GLY A 237 8.60 3.02 -8.44
CA GLY A 237 9.83 3.47 -7.78
C GLY A 237 9.82 4.90 -7.23
N HIS A 238 8.85 5.74 -7.61
CA HIS A 238 8.94 7.18 -7.38
C HIS A 238 8.12 7.72 -6.19
N LYS A 239 7.35 6.89 -5.48
CA LYS A 239 6.66 7.23 -4.22
C LYS A 239 6.82 6.12 -3.18
N LYS A 240 6.45 6.44 -1.94
CA LYS A 240 6.13 5.49 -0.87
C LYS A 240 4.67 5.11 -0.98
N ASP A 241 4.39 3.85 -1.21
CA ASP A 241 3.04 3.31 -1.26
C ASP A 241 2.43 3.30 0.15
N VAL A 242 1.20 3.78 0.27
CA VAL A 242 0.33 3.47 1.42
C VAL A 242 -0.15 2.03 1.26
N VAL A 243 0.12 1.18 2.26
CA VAL A 243 -0.09 -0.27 2.18
C VAL A 243 -1.00 -0.79 3.28
N ILE A 244 -1.60 -1.95 3.05
CA ILE A 244 -2.17 -2.81 4.08
C ILE A 244 -1.06 -3.67 4.70
N SER A 245 -1.11 -3.86 6.01
CA SER A 245 -0.16 -4.69 6.77
C SER A 245 -0.82 -5.22 8.05
N ASN A 246 -0.37 -6.39 8.52
CA ASN A 246 -0.77 -6.93 9.83
C ASN A 246 -0.39 -6.00 10.99
N ARG A 247 0.58 -5.10 10.79
CA ARG A 247 0.97 -4.09 11.78
C ARG A 247 -0.14 -3.09 12.10
N LEU A 248 -1.09 -2.86 11.17
CA LEU A 248 -2.19 -1.92 11.39
C LEU A 248 -3.17 -2.42 12.48
N SER A 249 -3.39 -3.73 12.57
CA SER A 249 -4.22 -4.31 13.65
C SER A 249 -3.51 -4.25 15.00
N GLN A 250 -2.17 -4.26 15.03
CA GLN A 250 -1.37 -4.15 16.25
C GLN A 250 -1.19 -2.71 16.71
N LYS A 251 -1.23 -1.76 15.78
CA LYS A 251 -1.09 -0.32 16.05
C LYS A 251 -2.19 0.48 15.35
N PRO A 252 -3.44 0.42 15.85
CA PRO A 252 -4.55 1.20 15.31
C PRO A 252 -4.22 2.71 15.30
N GLY A 253 -4.83 3.46 14.38
CA GLY A 253 -4.60 4.90 14.26
C GLY A 253 -3.28 5.28 13.57
N THR A 254 -2.68 4.37 12.79
CA THR A 254 -1.43 4.63 12.06
C THR A 254 -1.55 4.36 10.57
N VAL A 255 -0.66 4.98 9.79
CA VAL A 255 -0.46 4.66 8.37
C VAL A 255 0.67 3.66 8.22
N ALA A 256 0.48 2.62 7.41
CA ALA A 256 1.57 1.77 6.94
C ALA A 256 2.08 2.29 5.59
N ILE A 257 3.36 2.63 5.51
CA ILE A 257 4.01 3.08 4.27
C ILE A 257 5.22 2.21 3.94
N TYR A 258 5.45 1.99 2.65
CA TYR A 258 6.55 1.18 2.14
C TYR A 258 6.96 1.61 0.72
N GLY A 259 8.23 1.46 0.36
CA GLY A 259 8.66 1.54 -1.04
C GLY A 259 9.64 2.66 -1.33
N TRP A 260 9.35 3.46 -2.35
CA TRP A 260 10.29 4.43 -2.95
C TRP A 260 11.56 3.72 -3.44
N HIS A 261 11.36 2.71 -4.29
CA HIS A 261 12.38 1.79 -4.76
C HIS A 261 13.44 2.48 -5.61
N GLN A 262 14.69 2.27 -5.25
CA GLN A 262 15.83 2.61 -6.09
C GLN A 262 15.85 1.73 -7.35
N PRO A 263 16.54 2.12 -8.44
CA PRO A 263 16.64 1.33 -9.67
C PRO A 263 17.03 -0.14 -9.46
N ASN A 264 17.87 -0.42 -8.45
CA ASN A 264 18.28 -1.77 -8.05
C ASN A 264 17.18 -2.59 -7.32
N GLY A 265 15.97 -2.05 -7.16
CA GLY A 265 14.85 -2.69 -6.48
C GLY A 265 14.85 -2.56 -4.96
N LYS A 266 15.85 -1.92 -4.35
CA LYS A 266 15.88 -1.73 -2.90
C LYS A 266 14.96 -0.56 -2.49
N PRO A 267 14.00 -0.76 -1.57
CA PRO A 267 13.18 0.33 -1.06
C PRO A 267 14.01 1.30 -0.22
N ILE A 268 13.78 2.61 -0.35
CA ILE A 268 14.30 3.61 0.60
C ILE A 268 13.45 3.61 1.87
N GLN A 269 12.14 3.47 1.74
CA GLN A 269 11.20 3.39 2.86
C GLN A 269 10.94 1.92 3.23
N PRO A 270 11.51 1.40 4.35
CA PRO A 270 11.08 0.11 4.88
C PRO A 270 9.63 0.20 5.37
N LEU A 271 9.00 -0.97 5.58
CA LEU A 271 7.63 -1.00 6.08
C LEU A 271 7.59 -0.34 7.45
N SER A 272 6.82 0.72 7.57
CA SER A 272 6.81 1.60 8.74
C SER A 272 5.39 2.00 9.10
N THR A 273 5.10 2.02 10.40
CA THR A 273 3.85 2.50 11.02
C THR A 273 4.12 3.56 12.08
N ILE A 274 5.15 4.38 11.88
CA ILE A 274 5.56 5.41 12.86
C ILE A 274 4.63 6.62 12.86
N HIS A 275 3.93 6.88 11.76
CA HIS A 275 3.05 8.03 11.62
C HIS A 275 1.58 7.66 11.89
N GLU A 276 0.84 8.64 12.39
CA GLU A 276 -0.62 8.59 12.55
C GLU A 276 -1.35 8.45 11.21
N ASP A 277 -2.59 7.99 11.24
CA ASP A 277 -3.44 7.81 10.06
C ASP A 277 -3.94 9.12 9.42
N THR A 278 -3.74 10.25 10.10
CA THR A 278 -3.94 11.61 9.57
C THR A 278 -2.71 12.18 8.84
N TYR A 279 -1.59 11.46 8.84
CA TYR A 279 -0.37 11.88 8.18
C TYR A 279 -0.40 11.62 6.66
N SER A 280 -0.02 12.63 5.88
CA SER A 280 0.28 12.49 4.46
C SER A 280 1.23 13.58 3.99
N ASP A 281 2.41 13.17 3.54
CA ASP A 281 3.39 14.05 2.91
C ASP A 281 3.47 13.82 1.39
N TYR A 282 4.24 14.67 0.70
CA TYR A 282 4.43 14.60 -0.74
C TYR A 282 4.93 13.25 -1.28
N SER A 283 5.55 12.43 -0.44
CA SER A 283 6.14 11.16 -0.83
C SER A 283 5.12 10.02 -0.81
N HIS A 284 3.94 10.22 -0.24
CA HIS A 284 2.85 9.24 -0.34
C HIS A 284 2.40 9.04 -1.78
N GLY A 285 2.15 7.78 -2.11
CA GLY A 285 1.50 7.31 -3.31
C GLY A 285 0.39 6.32 -2.93
N VAL A 286 -0.79 6.51 -3.51
CA VAL A 286 -1.92 5.59 -3.36
C VAL A 286 -2.14 4.90 -4.69
N ARG A 287 -1.84 3.61 -4.76
CA ARG A 287 -2.03 2.78 -5.95
C ARG A 287 -3.04 1.69 -5.63
N LEU A 288 -4.21 1.74 -6.24
CA LEU A 288 -5.25 0.76 -5.97
C LEU A 288 -5.00 -0.55 -6.70
N ILE A 289 -5.40 -1.64 -6.05
CA ILE A 289 -5.44 -3.00 -6.56
C ILE A 289 -6.91 -3.37 -6.76
N GLY A 290 -7.25 -4.04 -7.86
CA GLY A 290 -8.61 -4.53 -8.10
C GLY A 290 -9.12 -5.36 -6.91
N GLY A 291 -10.42 -5.26 -6.62
CA GLY A 291 -11.03 -5.95 -5.47
C GLY A 291 -11.10 -7.47 -5.60
N SER A 292 -10.77 -8.00 -6.78
CA SER A 292 -10.67 -9.44 -7.02
C SER A 292 -9.35 -9.85 -7.65
N VAL A 293 -9.01 -11.10 -7.41
CA VAL A 293 -7.81 -11.77 -7.88
C VAL A 293 -8.22 -13.10 -8.49
N ARG A 294 -7.70 -13.41 -9.68
CA ARG A 294 -7.92 -14.71 -10.32
C ARG A 294 -6.89 -15.72 -9.80
N VAL A 295 -7.30 -16.62 -8.93
CA VAL A 295 -6.45 -17.67 -8.35
C VAL A 295 -6.74 -18.99 -9.04
N ASP A 296 -5.72 -19.58 -9.66
CA ASP A 296 -5.82 -20.86 -10.40
C ASP A 296 -6.99 -20.88 -11.40
N GLY A 297 -7.22 -19.74 -12.07
CA GLY A 297 -8.29 -19.55 -13.05
C GLY A 297 -9.63 -19.09 -12.45
N VAL A 298 -9.79 -19.05 -11.14
CA VAL A 298 -11.05 -18.68 -10.46
C VAL A 298 -10.96 -17.30 -9.83
N GLU A 299 -11.89 -16.40 -10.16
CA GLU A 299 -12.00 -15.08 -9.51
C GLU A 299 -12.41 -15.22 -8.03
N ARG A 300 -11.69 -14.51 -7.15
CA ARG A 300 -11.95 -14.45 -5.71
C ARG A 300 -11.79 -13.03 -5.19
N PRO A 301 -12.56 -12.60 -4.17
CA PRO A 301 -12.28 -11.35 -3.47
C PRO A 301 -10.84 -11.32 -2.93
N ILE A 302 -10.13 -10.22 -3.15
CA ILE A 302 -8.76 -10.07 -2.66
C ILE A 302 -8.66 -10.23 -1.14
N ALA A 303 -9.70 -9.82 -0.41
CA ALA A 303 -9.77 -9.96 1.03
C ALA A 303 -9.79 -11.44 1.49
N GLU A 304 -10.48 -12.31 0.76
CA GLU A 304 -10.50 -13.75 1.05
C GLU A 304 -9.14 -14.39 0.76
N VAL A 305 -8.53 -14.03 -0.37
CA VAL A 305 -7.18 -14.50 -0.75
C VAL A 305 -6.14 -14.07 0.29
N LEU A 306 -6.24 -12.84 0.80
CA LEU A 306 -5.35 -12.34 1.85
C LEU A 306 -5.59 -13.02 3.20
N ALA A 307 -6.80 -13.46 3.52
CA ALA A 307 -7.13 -14.09 4.80
C ALA A 307 -6.82 -15.61 4.84
N ASP A 308 -6.74 -16.28 3.69
CA ASP A 308 -6.51 -17.73 3.58
C ASP A 308 -5.00 -18.08 3.68
N PRO A 309 -4.57 -18.94 4.63
CA PRO A 309 -3.17 -19.36 4.76
C PRO A 309 -2.57 -20.06 3.54
N ASN A 310 -3.38 -20.71 2.71
CA ASN A 310 -2.91 -21.38 1.49
C ASN A 310 -2.79 -20.41 0.31
N LEU A 311 -3.46 -19.26 0.34
CA LEU A 311 -3.48 -18.31 -0.76
C LEU A 311 -2.73 -17.01 -0.46
N ALA A 312 -2.69 -16.58 0.80
CA ALA A 312 -2.03 -15.36 1.24
C ALA A 312 -0.58 -15.22 0.75
N PRO A 313 0.25 -16.29 0.64
CA PRO A 313 1.60 -16.19 0.08
C PRO A 313 1.65 -15.61 -1.35
N LEU A 314 0.56 -15.65 -2.12
CA LEU A 314 0.46 -15.00 -3.43
C LEU A 314 0.52 -13.48 -3.31
N LEU A 315 -0.04 -12.92 -2.24
CA LEU A 315 -0.30 -11.48 -2.10
C LEU A 315 0.36 -10.84 -0.89
N SER A 316 0.86 -11.60 0.06
CA SER A 316 1.42 -11.13 1.32
C SER A 316 2.68 -11.91 1.67
N ASP A 317 3.68 -11.19 2.19
CA ASP A 317 4.88 -11.75 2.80
C ASP A 317 4.89 -11.54 4.33
N GLU A 318 3.73 -11.23 4.91
CA GLU A 318 3.46 -11.17 6.35
C GLU A 318 2.59 -12.35 6.84
N GLY A 319 2.34 -13.33 5.95
CA GLY A 319 1.32 -14.36 6.15
C GLY A 319 -0.10 -13.82 5.91
N PRO A 320 -1.13 -14.53 6.39
CA PRO A 320 -2.52 -14.08 6.26
C PRO A 320 -2.78 -12.71 6.88
N ILE A 321 -3.53 -11.88 6.17
CA ILE A 321 -4.02 -10.58 6.63
C ILE A 321 -5.54 -10.65 6.75
N ARG A 322 -6.04 -10.90 7.96
CA ARG A 322 -7.48 -11.09 8.23
C ARG A 322 -8.29 -9.80 8.18
N GLN A 323 -7.64 -8.66 8.39
CA GLN A 323 -8.24 -7.34 8.29
C GLN A 323 -7.49 -6.53 7.23
N PRO A 324 -7.71 -6.81 5.94
CA PRO A 324 -6.89 -6.25 4.86
C PRO A 324 -7.34 -4.82 4.49
N ARG A 325 -7.51 -3.96 5.50
CA ARG A 325 -8.03 -2.60 5.33
C ARG A 325 -7.58 -1.69 6.44
N VAL A 326 -7.46 -0.40 6.13
CA VAL A 326 -7.31 0.66 7.13
C VAL A 326 -8.63 0.77 7.88
N LYS A 327 -8.58 0.80 9.21
CA LYS A 327 -9.79 0.98 10.03
C LYS A 327 -10.24 2.44 9.93
N LEU A 328 -11.43 2.66 9.38
CA LEU A 328 -12.09 3.96 9.43
C LEU A 328 -12.60 4.19 10.86
N GLN A 329 -12.41 5.41 11.36
CA GLN A 329 -12.89 5.84 12.67
C GLN A 329 -14.40 6.10 12.65
#